data_AF-A0A947K2W0-F1
#
_entry.id   AF-A0A947K2W0-F1
#
_cell.length_a   1.000
_cell.length_b   1.000
_cell.length_c   1.000
_cell.angle_alpha   90.00
_cell.angle_beta   90.00
_cell.angle_gamma   90.00
#
_symmetry.space_group_name_H-M   'P 1'
#
loop_
_entity.id
_entity.type
_entity.pdbx_description
1 polymer ?
#
loop_
_entity_poly.entity_id
_entity_poly.type
_entity_poly.pdbx_seq_one_letter_code
_entity_poly.pdbx_strand_id
1 'polypeptide(L)'
;MPVGVNYKLYIYSEALAFTILGPCSTSPEILSFTDADIALSCTIPSYDFDGDEIPDETDNCPDISNNDQLDLDQDGSGDVCDDDDDNDTILDVNDNCPALPNVDQADLDHDFVGDACDNDADGDSVPDAEDNCLGIANTDQADSDQDAAGDVCDNDDDNDGIADESDNCPLVVNTDQADFDNDGEGNVCDGDSDADTVINELDACADTPVGLLVSAEGCSGSQYVRYQCSKETYVIHGHYVKCVTHAAIEAVAMGLLSNIEKGRIVREAAK
;
A
#
# COMPACT_ATOMS: atom_id res chain seq x y z
N MET A 1 -3.61 -31.52 -47.04
CA MET A 1 -3.70 -32.62 -48.05
C MET A 1 -3.35 -32.01 -49.40
N PRO A 2 -2.28 -32.41 -50.10
CA PRO A 2 -1.93 -31.75 -51.35
C PRO A 2 -2.89 -32.20 -52.45
N VAL A 3 -3.54 -31.23 -53.09
CA VAL A 3 -4.43 -31.44 -54.23
C VAL A 3 -3.53 -31.71 -55.44
N GLY A 4 -3.41 -32.98 -55.84
CA GLY A 4 -2.57 -33.39 -56.94
C GLY A 4 -3.12 -32.91 -58.28
N VAL A 5 -2.46 -31.92 -58.90
CA VAL A 5 -2.72 -31.54 -60.29
C VAL A 5 -1.94 -32.50 -61.19
N ASN A 6 -2.65 -33.30 -61.99
CA ASN A 6 -2.04 -34.22 -62.95
C ASN A 6 -1.63 -33.49 -64.23
N TYR A 7 -0.36 -33.56 -64.63
CA TYR A 7 0.12 -33.04 -65.90
C TYR A 7 0.25 -34.17 -66.94
N LYS A 8 -0.30 -33.97 -68.15
CA LYS A 8 -0.11 -34.88 -69.30
C LYS A 8 1.07 -34.43 -70.14
N LEU A 9 2.08 -35.29 -70.26
CA LEU A 9 3.25 -35.11 -71.12
C LEU A 9 2.94 -35.53 -72.56
N TYR A 10 3.12 -34.62 -73.53
CA TYR A 10 3.08 -34.95 -74.96
C TYR A 10 4.48 -34.78 -75.55
N ILE A 11 5.04 -35.85 -76.12
CA ILE A 11 6.39 -35.87 -76.71
C ILE A 11 6.25 -35.78 -78.24
N TYR A 12 6.76 -34.70 -78.84
CA TYR A 12 6.98 -34.59 -80.29
C TYR A 12 8.47 -34.36 -80.56
N SER A 13 8.98 -35.00 -81.61
CA SER A 13 10.40 -35.24 -81.88
C SER A 13 11.31 -34.00 -81.88
N GLU A 14 12.49 -34.19 -81.27
CA GLU A 14 13.78 -33.52 -81.47
C GLU A 14 13.95 -32.01 -81.20
N ALA A 15 13.04 -31.38 -80.45
CA ALA A 15 13.38 -30.16 -79.71
C ALA A 15 12.51 -30.04 -78.45
N LEU A 16 13.12 -30.16 -77.28
CA LEU A 16 12.45 -29.94 -75.98
C LEU A 16 12.23 -28.44 -75.78
N ALA A 17 11.09 -27.93 -76.24
CA ALA A 17 10.56 -26.65 -75.79
C ALA A 17 9.58 -26.91 -74.65
N PHE A 18 10.01 -26.70 -73.40
CA PHE A 18 9.12 -26.63 -72.25
C PHE A 18 8.44 -25.26 -72.25
N THR A 19 7.12 -25.24 -72.42
CA THR A 19 6.31 -24.06 -72.09
C THR A 19 5.51 -24.39 -70.83
N ILE A 20 5.96 -23.89 -69.69
CA ILE A 20 5.19 -23.94 -68.44
C ILE A 20 4.25 -22.74 -68.49
N LEU A 21 2.93 -22.98 -68.60
CA LEU A 21 1.92 -21.94 -68.44
C LEU A 21 1.57 -21.86 -66.95
N GLY A 22 2.33 -21.06 -66.20
CA GLY A 22 2.13 -20.81 -64.78
C GLY A 22 3.18 -19.82 -64.22
N PRO A 23 2.97 -19.22 -63.03
CA PRO A 23 3.76 -18.10 -62.53
C PRO A 23 5.18 -18.47 -62.02
N CYS A 24 5.60 -19.73 -62.08
CA CYS A 24 6.95 -20.11 -61.62
C CYS A 24 8.01 -19.57 -62.62
N SER A 25 8.74 -18.52 -62.23
CA SER A 25 9.92 -18.02 -62.95
C SER A 25 11.11 -18.95 -62.69
N THR A 26 11.60 -19.67 -63.70
CA THR A 26 12.87 -20.39 -63.59
C THR A 26 14.04 -19.44 -63.88
N SER A 27 14.93 -19.24 -62.91
CA SER A 27 16.27 -18.72 -63.17
C SER A 27 17.03 -19.72 -64.07
N PRO A 28 17.77 -19.28 -65.11
CA PRO A 28 18.38 -20.20 -66.06
C PRO A 28 19.70 -20.72 -65.51
N GLU A 29 19.65 -21.64 -64.53
CA GLU A 29 20.79 -22.52 -64.30
C GLU A 29 20.69 -23.72 -65.26
N ILE A 30 21.76 -23.91 -66.03
CA ILE A 30 21.89 -24.95 -67.04
C ILE A 30 21.78 -26.32 -66.37
N LEU A 31 20.64 -26.99 -66.50
CA LEU A 31 20.45 -28.37 -66.04
C LEU A 31 21.20 -29.33 -66.97
N SER A 32 22.26 -29.96 -66.46
CA SER A 32 22.94 -31.08 -67.12
C SER A 32 22.08 -32.34 -67.01
N PHE A 33 21.72 -32.94 -68.15
CA PHE A 33 20.92 -34.15 -68.24
C PHE A 33 21.71 -35.41 -67.86
N THR A 34 21.80 -35.71 -66.56
CA THR A 34 22.03 -37.07 -66.05
C THR A 34 21.46 -37.21 -64.63
N ASP A 35 20.13 -37.31 -64.47
CA ASP A 35 19.45 -38.17 -63.49
C ASP A 35 17.94 -37.88 -63.46
N ALA A 36 17.16 -38.91 -63.14
CA ALA A 36 15.75 -39.05 -63.50
C ALA A 36 14.73 -38.47 -62.51
N ASP A 37 15.11 -37.58 -61.59
CA ASP A 37 14.15 -36.97 -60.64
C ASP A 37 14.43 -35.47 -60.49
N ILE A 38 13.81 -34.66 -61.36
CA ILE A 38 13.75 -33.21 -61.16
C ILE A 38 12.70 -32.93 -60.09
N ALA A 39 13.14 -32.78 -58.83
CA ALA A 39 12.33 -32.17 -57.80
C ALA A 39 12.15 -30.68 -58.17
N LEU A 40 11.00 -30.36 -58.75
CA LEU A 40 10.61 -28.98 -59.02
C LEU A 40 10.25 -28.33 -57.67
N SER A 41 11.25 -27.75 -57.01
CA SER A 41 11.03 -26.80 -55.92
C SER A 41 10.48 -25.51 -56.52
N CYS A 42 9.15 -25.34 -56.53
CA CYS A 42 8.54 -24.02 -56.72
C CYS A 42 8.32 -23.46 -55.31
N THR A 43 9.28 -22.68 -54.82
CA THR A 43 9.04 -21.75 -53.72
C THR A 43 8.04 -20.73 -54.23
N ILE A 44 6.82 -20.77 -53.70
CA ILE A 44 5.87 -19.67 -53.85
C ILE A 44 6.58 -18.45 -53.24
N PRO A 45 6.73 -17.30 -53.93
CA PRO A 45 7.22 -16.11 -53.27
C PRO A 45 6.30 -15.87 -52.07
N SER A 46 6.87 -15.85 -50.86
CA SER A 46 6.12 -15.44 -49.68
C SER A 46 5.55 -14.07 -50.00
N TYR A 47 4.23 -13.99 -49.96
CA TYR A 47 3.56 -12.71 -50.04
C TYR A 47 3.78 -12.04 -48.68
N ASP A 48 4.10 -10.76 -48.76
CA ASP A 48 4.47 -9.88 -47.65
C ASP A 48 3.87 -8.54 -48.08
N PHE A 49 2.64 -8.31 -47.64
CA PHE A 49 1.78 -7.26 -48.18
C PHE A 49 2.18 -5.86 -47.68
N ASP A 50 2.59 -5.76 -46.42
CA ASP A 50 2.99 -4.51 -45.78
C ASP A 50 4.50 -4.24 -45.87
N GLY A 51 5.31 -5.25 -46.23
CA GLY A 51 6.74 -5.13 -46.48
C GLY A 51 7.59 -5.17 -45.22
N ASP A 52 7.11 -5.81 -44.15
CA ASP A 52 7.78 -5.84 -42.84
C ASP A 52 8.80 -6.98 -42.67
N GLU A 53 9.04 -7.76 -43.72
CA GLU A 53 9.92 -8.94 -43.75
C GLU A 53 9.34 -10.20 -43.07
N ILE A 54 8.08 -10.19 -42.64
CA ILE A 54 7.29 -11.33 -42.19
C ILE A 54 6.29 -11.74 -43.29
N PRO A 55 6.26 -13.02 -43.70
CA PRO A 55 5.25 -13.49 -44.66
C PRO A 55 3.82 -13.44 -44.12
N ASP A 56 2.83 -13.02 -44.93
CA ASP A 56 1.39 -12.98 -44.61
C ASP A 56 0.83 -14.27 -43.96
N GLU A 57 1.43 -15.44 -44.24
CA GLU A 57 0.98 -16.74 -43.69
C GLU A 57 1.41 -16.99 -42.24
N THR A 58 2.35 -16.19 -41.76
CA THR A 58 2.89 -16.22 -40.39
C THR A 58 2.79 -14.88 -39.69
N ASP A 59 2.33 -13.85 -40.41
CA ASP A 59 2.14 -12.50 -39.92
C ASP A 59 0.81 -12.40 -39.15
N ASN A 60 0.88 -12.00 -37.88
CA ASN A 60 -0.30 -11.74 -37.05
C ASN A 60 -0.99 -10.40 -37.37
N CYS A 61 -0.38 -9.53 -38.18
CA CYS A 61 -0.97 -8.32 -38.74
C CYS A 61 -0.65 -8.12 -40.24
N PRO A 62 -1.16 -8.96 -41.16
CA PRO A 62 -0.76 -8.99 -42.58
C PRO A 62 -0.90 -7.68 -43.38
N ASP A 63 -1.66 -6.71 -42.88
CA ASP A 63 -1.89 -5.42 -43.53
C ASP A 63 -1.11 -4.26 -42.88
N ILE A 64 -0.42 -4.49 -41.75
CA ILE A 64 0.23 -3.45 -40.93
C ILE A 64 1.56 -3.97 -40.34
N SER A 65 2.65 -3.38 -40.83
CA SER A 65 4.02 -3.78 -40.45
C SER A 65 4.25 -3.80 -38.93
N ASN A 66 4.66 -4.97 -38.43
CA ASN A 66 4.96 -5.24 -37.02
C ASN A 66 6.00 -6.37 -36.87
N ASN A 67 7.26 -6.07 -37.21
CA ASN A 67 8.37 -7.03 -37.18
C ASN A 67 8.58 -7.77 -35.84
N ASP A 68 8.12 -7.22 -34.71
CA ASP A 68 8.22 -7.84 -33.39
C ASP A 68 7.13 -8.90 -33.14
N GLN A 69 6.05 -8.89 -33.93
CA GLN A 69 4.93 -9.83 -33.89
C GLN A 69 4.42 -9.99 -32.45
N LEU A 70 4.36 -8.88 -31.71
CA LEU A 70 3.73 -8.86 -30.40
C LEU A 70 2.24 -9.21 -30.55
N ASP A 71 1.76 -10.00 -29.60
CA ASP A 71 0.42 -10.61 -29.51
C ASP A 71 0.27 -10.95 -28.02
N LEU A 72 -0.12 -9.95 -27.25
CA LEU A 72 -0.09 -9.96 -25.79
C LEU A 72 -1.04 -11.01 -25.21
N ASP A 73 -2.24 -11.13 -25.77
CA ASP A 73 -3.29 -12.04 -25.34
C ASP A 73 -3.27 -13.43 -26.01
N GLN A 74 -2.45 -13.59 -27.06
CA GLN A 74 -2.30 -14.82 -27.85
C GLN A 74 -3.57 -15.26 -28.58
N ASP A 75 -4.39 -14.30 -29.03
CA ASP A 75 -5.60 -14.56 -29.81
C ASP A 75 -5.30 -14.80 -31.31
N GLY A 76 -4.11 -14.37 -31.74
CA GLY A 76 -3.58 -14.52 -33.10
C GLY A 76 -3.71 -13.28 -33.99
N SER A 77 -4.34 -12.21 -33.53
CA SER A 77 -4.09 -10.83 -34.00
C SER A 77 -2.88 -10.28 -33.26
N GLY A 78 -2.06 -9.47 -33.93
CA GLY A 78 -0.99 -8.76 -33.21
C GLY A 78 -1.44 -7.44 -32.64
N ASP A 79 -0.76 -6.94 -31.61
CA ASP A 79 -1.10 -5.70 -30.88
C ASP A 79 -1.24 -4.46 -31.80
N VAL A 80 -0.62 -4.49 -32.98
CA VAL A 80 -0.69 -3.37 -33.95
C VAL A 80 -2.01 -3.35 -34.74
N CYS A 81 -2.72 -4.47 -34.80
CA CYS A 81 -3.96 -4.64 -35.55
C CYS A 81 -5.11 -5.23 -34.73
N ASP A 82 -4.89 -5.52 -33.44
CA ASP A 82 -5.94 -5.71 -32.45
C ASP A 82 -6.49 -4.35 -31.99
N ASP A 83 -7.73 -4.32 -31.51
CA ASP A 83 -8.36 -3.14 -30.91
C ASP A 83 -8.58 -3.35 -29.37
N ASP A 84 -8.16 -4.51 -28.84
CA ASP A 84 -8.30 -4.99 -27.44
C ASP A 84 -7.10 -5.92 -27.14
N ASP A 85 -5.90 -5.34 -27.02
CA ASP A 85 -4.60 -6.05 -27.00
C ASP A 85 -4.50 -7.09 -25.86
N ASP A 86 -5.30 -6.94 -24.79
CA ASP A 86 -5.27 -7.81 -23.62
C ASP A 86 -6.54 -8.68 -23.42
N ASN A 87 -7.52 -8.50 -24.32
CA ASN A 87 -8.77 -9.26 -24.39
C ASN A 87 -9.64 -9.17 -23.10
N ASP A 88 -9.58 -8.05 -22.39
CA ASP A 88 -10.37 -7.82 -21.17
C ASP A 88 -11.80 -7.33 -21.43
N THR A 89 -12.15 -7.12 -22.72
CA THR A 89 -13.42 -6.62 -23.26
C THR A 89 -13.55 -5.10 -23.34
N ILE A 90 -12.55 -4.35 -22.90
CA ILE A 90 -12.45 -2.89 -23.03
C ILE A 90 -11.48 -2.58 -24.16
N LEU A 91 -11.97 -1.91 -25.21
CA LEU A 91 -11.12 -1.54 -26.34
C LEU A 91 -9.99 -0.59 -25.90
N ASP A 92 -8.78 -0.73 -26.44
CA ASP A 92 -7.56 0.01 -26.04
C ASP A 92 -7.78 1.53 -25.95
N VAL A 93 -8.62 2.07 -26.84
CA VAL A 93 -8.93 3.51 -26.88
C VAL A 93 -9.70 4.04 -25.67
N ASN A 94 -10.31 3.14 -24.89
CA ASN A 94 -11.01 3.45 -23.64
C ASN A 94 -10.42 2.72 -22.44
N ASP A 95 -9.36 1.94 -22.64
CA ASP A 95 -8.72 1.15 -21.61
C ASP A 95 -7.63 1.99 -20.91
N ASN A 96 -7.68 2.07 -19.58
CA ASN A 96 -6.65 2.73 -18.78
C ASN A 96 -5.43 1.82 -18.52
N CYS A 97 -5.49 0.54 -18.89
CA CYS A 97 -4.36 -0.40 -18.95
C CYS A 97 -4.39 -1.29 -20.20
N PRO A 98 -4.20 -0.74 -21.42
CA PRO A 98 -4.34 -1.48 -22.69
C PRO A 98 -3.49 -2.74 -22.85
N ALA A 99 -2.53 -2.97 -21.96
CA ALA A 99 -1.62 -4.11 -22.02
C ALA A 99 -1.74 -5.03 -20.80
N LEU A 100 -2.78 -4.88 -19.96
CA LEU A 100 -2.96 -5.68 -18.77
C LEU A 100 -4.44 -5.75 -18.36
N PRO A 101 -5.06 -6.95 -18.38
CA PRO A 101 -6.52 -7.05 -18.24
C PRO A 101 -7.05 -6.49 -16.92
N ASN A 102 -7.96 -5.52 -16.99
CA ASN A 102 -8.55 -4.84 -15.85
C ASN A 102 -9.99 -4.36 -16.14
N VAL A 103 -10.90 -5.32 -16.29
CA VAL A 103 -12.34 -5.11 -16.62
C VAL A 103 -13.06 -4.09 -15.71
N ASP A 104 -12.61 -3.90 -14.47
CA ASP A 104 -13.19 -2.92 -13.55
C ASP A 104 -12.75 -1.48 -13.81
N GLN A 105 -11.67 -1.28 -14.57
CA GLN A 105 -11.11 0.01 -14.98
C GLN A 105 -10.91 0.92 -13.77
N ALA A 106 -10.42 0.33 -12.67
CA ALA A 106 -10.08 1.07 -11.47
C ALA A 106 -8.92 2.05 -11.76
N ASP A 107 -9.03 3.25 -11.19
CA ASP A 107 -8.14 4.40 -11.37
C ASP A 107 -8.34 5.27 -10.12
N LEU A 108 -7.64 4.90 -9.05
CA LEU A 108 -7.86 5.40 -7.70
C LEU A 108 -7.42 6.87 -7.57
N ASP A 109 -6.29 7.23 -8.15
CA ASP A 109 -5.74 8.60 -8.11
C ASP A 109 -6.29 9.53 -9.22
N HIS A 110 -6.97 8.96 -10.21
CA HIS A 110 -7.58 9.64 -11.36
C HIS A 110 -6.57 10.29 -12.31
N ASP A 111 -5.39 9.69 -12.50
CA ASP A 111 -4.37 10.15 -13.44
C ASP A 111 -4.52 9.58 -14.87
N PHE A 112 -5.52 8.72 -15.08
CA PHE A 112 -5.85 7.99 -16.32
C PHE A 112 -4.99 6.75 -16.61
N VAL A 113 -4.08 6.37 -15.73
CA VAL A 113 -3.44 5.05 -15.70
C VAL A 113 -4.25 4.18 -14.74
N GLY A 114 -4.58 2.96 -15.14
CA GLY A 114 -5.37 2.09 -14.26
C GLY A 114 -4.54 1.48 -13.14
N ASP A 115 -5.16 1.21 -11.99
CA ASP A 115 -4.52 0.61 -10.80
C ASP A 115 -3.75 -0.68 -11.13
N ALA A 116 -4.16 -1.42 -12.18
CA ALA A 116 -3.52 -2.65 -12.59
C ALA A 116 -2.12 -2.43 -13.18
N CYS A 117 -1.90 -1.30 -13.87
CA CYS A 117 -0.68 -0.98 -14.61
C CYS A 117 0.03 0.29 -14.13
N ASP A 118 -0.52 0.96 -13.13
CA ASP A 118 0.17 2.00 -12.36
C ASP A 118 1.23 1.38 -11.44
N ASN A 119 2.23 2.18 -11.05
CA ASN A 119 3.20 1.82 -10.01
C ASN A 119 3.03 2.68 -8.74
N ASP A 120 2.05 3.58 -8.70
CA ASP A 120 1.70 4.47 -7.58
C ASP A 120 0.18 4.70 -7.61
N ALA A 121 -0.59 3.64 -7.34
CA ALA A 121 -2.03 3.59 -7.63
C ALA A 121 -2.86 4.64 -6.88
N ASP A 122 -2.41 5.09 -5.70
CA ASP A 122 -3.10 6.12 -4.92
C ASP A 122 -2.52 7.55 -5.08
N GLY A 123 -1.45 7.68 -5.87
CA GLY A 123 -0.85 8.94 -6.28
C GLY A 123 -0.18 9.72 -5.14
N ASP A 124 0.26 9.06 -4.09
CA ASP A 124 0.84 9.69 -2.90
C ASP A 124 2.35 9.97 -3.01
N SER A 125 2.96 9.58 -4.13
CA SER A 125 4.40 9.64 -4.45
C SER A 125 5.26 8.54 -3.82
N VAL A 126 4.67 7.52 -3.21
CA VAL A 126 5.31 6.30 -2.74
C VAL A 126 4.91 5.16 -3.69
N PRO A 127 5.87 4.52 -4.39
CA PRO A 127 5.51 3.44 -5.30
C PRO A 127 4.85 2.27 -4.58
N ASP A 128 3.88 1.59 -5.21
CA ASP A 128 3.12 0.46 -4.66
C ASP A 128 4.00 -0.63 -3.99
N ALA A 129 5.21 -0.84 -4.52
CA ALA A 129 6.15 -1.84 -3.99
C ALA A 129 6.75 -1.45 -2.62
N GLU A 130 6.66 -0.18 -2.24
CA GLU A 130 7.21 0.42 -1.03
C GLU A 130 6.12 1.05 -0.13
N ASP A 131 4.86 1.08 -0.61
CA ASP A 131 3.72 1.69 0.05
C ASP A 131 3.02 0.71 1.03
N ASN A 132 2.87 1.14 2.29
CA ASN A 132 2.18 0.41 3.35
C ASN A 132 0.65 0.56 3.31
N CYS A 133 0.10 1.39 2.42
CA CYS A 133 -1.33 1.63 2.23
C CYS A 133 -1.74 1.86 0.75
N LEU A 134 -1.54 0.87 -0.12
CA LEU A 134 -1.85 0.85 -1.57
C LEU A 134 -3.15 1.52 -2.06
N GLY A 135 -4.15 1.68 -1.20
CA GLY A 135 -5.46 2.24 -1.53
C GLY A 135 -5.76 3.60 -0.90
N ILE A 136 -4.85 4.16 -0.10
CA ILE A 136 -5.07 5.35 0.71
C ILE A 136 -3.77 6.13 0.86
N ALA A 137 -3.69 7.24 0.13
CA ALA A 137 -2.52 8.11 0.12
C ALA A 137 -2.01 8.52 1.51
N ASN A 138 -0.75 8.18 1.80
CA ASN A 138 -0.03 8.52 3.03
C ASN A 138 1.49 8.65 2.80
N THR A 139 1.90 9.78 2.20
CA THR A 139 3.31 10.06 1.85
C THR A 139 4.30 9.96 3.02
N ASP A 140 3.85 10.04 4.28
CA ASP A 140 4.70 9.90 5.46
C ASP A 140 4.95 8.45 5.88
N GLN A 141 4.17 7.50 5.36
CA GLN A 141 4.28 6.06 5.59
C GLN A 141 4.36 5.73 7.08
N ALA A 142 3.54 6.43 7.88
CA ALA A 142 3.40 6.14 9.30
C ALA A 142 2.91 4.70 9.50
N ASP A 143 3.54 4.00 10.43
CA ASP A 143 3.34 2.58 10.78
C ASP A 143 3.80 2.44 12.24
N SER A 144 2.87 2.68 13.16
CA SER A 144 3.13 2.88 14.58
C SER A 144 3.54 1.59 15.30
N ASP A 145 3.04 0.44 14.86
CA ASP A 145 3.35 -0.88 15.42
C ASP A 145 4.38 -1.71 14.63
N GLN A 146 4.74 -1.27 13.42
CA GLN A 146 5.67 -1.93 12.50
C GLN A 146 5.18 -3.28 11.99
N ASP A 147 3.88 -3.43 11.73
CA ASP A 147 3.28 -4.63 11.15
C ASP A 147 3.20 -4.60 9.61
N ALA A 148 3.58 -3.47 9.01
CA ALA A 148 3.59 -3.14 7.58
C ALA A 148 2.25 -2.72 6.96
N ALA A 149 1.16 -2.65 7.73
CA ALA A 149 0.04 -1.77 7.39
C ALA A 149 0.36 -0.34 7.86
N GLY A 150 -0.01 0.68 7.09
CA GLY A 150 0.15 2.05 7.54
C GLY A 150 -1.01 2.51 8.40
N ASP A 151 -0.76 3.48 9.29
CA ASP A 151 -1.75 4.00 10.26
C ASP A 151 -3.05 4.50 9.59
N VAL A 152 -3.03 4.87 8.31
CA VAL A 152 -4.25 5.33 7.60
C VAL A 152 -5.15 4.20 7.10
N CYS A 153 -4.62 2.98 7.01
CA CYS A 153 -5.30 1.81 6.47
C CYS A 153 -5.29 0.59 7.41
N ASP A 154 -4.62 0.68 8.55
CA ASP A 154 -4.82 -0.21 9.70
C ASP A 154 -6.07 0.20 10.50
N ASN A 155 -6.56 -0.68 11.38
CA ASN A 155 -7.67 -0.42 12.29
C ASN A 155 -7.26 -0.59 13.77
N ASP A 156 -5.97 -0.84 14.04
CA ASP A 156 -5.38 -1.05 15.38
C ASP A 156 -3.89 -0.64 15.29
N ASP A 157 -3.64 0.67 15.16
CA ASP A 157 -2.34 1.25 14.77
C ASP A 157 -1.18 0.94 15.75
N ASP A 158 -1.49 0.55 16.98
CA ASP A 158 -0.50 0.17 17.99
C ASP A 158 -0.51 -1.32 18.36
N ASN A 159 -1.38 -2.11 17.72
CA ASN A 159 -1.57 -3.54 17.90
C ASN A 159 -1.78 -3.97 19.37
N ASP A 160 -2.43 -3.13 20.18
CA ASP A 160 -2.75 -3.46 21.57
C ASP A 160 -4.01 -4.34 21.73
N GLY A 161 -4.79 -4.46 20.65
CA GLY A 161 -6.00 -5.26 20.57
C GLY A 161 -7.29 -4.45 20.78
N ILE A 162 -7.21 -3.13 20.77
CA ILE A 162 -8.33 -2.20 20.81
C ILE A 162 -8.30 -1.39 19.51
N ALA A 163 -9.36 -1.51 18.72
CA ALA A 163 -9.41 -0.80 17.43
C ALA A 163 -9.43 0.73 17.63
N ASP A 164 -8.80 1.48 16.73
CA ASP A 164 -8.57 2.94 16.84
C ASP A 164 -9.85 3.73 17.11
N GLU A 165 -10.98 3.29 16.54
CA GLU A 165 -12.29 3.94 16.74
C GLU A 165 -12.79 3.90 18.19
N SER A 166 -12.22 3.01 19.00
CA SER A 166 -12.54 2.79 20.41
C SER A 166 -11.33 3.01 21.34
N ASP A 167 -10.16 3.33 20.77
CA ASP A 167 -8.92 3.54 21.51
C ASP A 167 -8.75 5.02 21.89
N ASN A 168 -8.46 5.29 23.16
CA ASN A 168 -8.17 6.64 23.64
C ASN A 168 -6.70 7.07 23.44
N CYS A 169 -5.82 6.17 23.01
CA CYS A 169 -4.46 6.41 22.53
C CYS A 169 -4.12 5.52 21.31
N PRO A 170 -4.72 5.74 20.13
CA PRO A 170 -4.60 4.82 18.98
C PRO A 170 -3.16 4.47 18.55
N LEU A 171 -2.19 5.36 18.80
CA LEU A 171 -0.79 5.17 18.38
C LEU A 171 0.14 4.69 19.52
N VAL A 172 -0.39 4.44 20.74
CA VAL A 172 0.41 4.16 21.93
C VAL A 172 -0.25 3.12 22.83
N VAL A 173 0.28 1.89 22.75
CA VAL A 173 -0.19 0.71 23.48
C VAL A 173 -0.65 0.99 24.90
N ASN A 174 -1.95 0.84 25.15
CA ASN A 174 -2.58 1.03 26.46
C ASN A 174 -3.87 0.21 26.63
N THR A 175 -3.74 -1.12 26.59
CA THR A 175 -4.82 -2.10 26.81
C THR A 175 -5.74 -1.90 28.04
N ASP A 176 -5.36 -1.05 29.01
CA ASP A 176 -6.18 -0.69 30.17
C ASP A 176 -7.09 0.53 29.95
N GLN A 177 -6.87 1.28 28.87
CA GLN A 177 -7.62 2.47 28.43
C GLN A 177 -7.80 3.47 29.58
N ALA A 178 -6.75 3.63 30.39
CA ALA A 178 -6.79 4.52 31.52
C ALA A 178 -6.89 5.98 31.04
N ASP A 179 -7.93 6.68 31.49
CA ASP A 179 -8.21 8.10 31.22
C ASP A 179 -8.70 8.69 32.55
N PHE A 180 -7.82 9.43 33.23
CA PHE A 180 -8.04 9.84 34.61
C PHE A 180 -8.99 11.03 34.69
N ASP A 181 -8.86 12.00 33.79
CA ASP A 181 -9.64 13.23 33.79
C ASP A 181 -10.98 13.10 33.01
N ASN A 182 -11.13 12.03 32.22
CA ASN A 182 -12.28 11.66 31.40
C ASN A 182 -12.54 12.63 30.23
N ASP A 183 -11.48 13.17 29.63
CA ASP A 183 -11.60 14.02 28.44
C ASP A 183 -11.63 13.23 27.12
N GLY A 184 -11.31 11.93 27.16
CA GLY A 184 -11.31 11.01 26.04
C GLY A 184 -9.93 10.74 25.45
N GLU A 185 -8.86 11.39 25.92
CA GLU A 185 -7.47 11.05 25.63
C GLU A 185 -6.92 10.14 26.74
N GLY A 186 -6.19 9.09 26.37
CA GLY A 186 -5.66 8.16 27.37
C GLY A 186 -4.43 8.72 28.08
N ASN A 187 -4.24 8.32 29.34
CA ASN A 187 -3.17 8.83 30.20
C ASN A 187 -1.76 8.68 29.59
N VAL A 188 -1.53 7.69 28.71
CA VAL A 188 -0.21 7.45 28.13
C VAL A 188 0.13 8.38 26.97
N CYS A 189 -0.88 8.93 26.29
CA CYS A 189 -0.74 9.87 25.18
C CYS A 189 -1.12 11.31 25.56
N ASP A 190 -1.80 11.50 26.69
CA ASP A 190 -2.07 12.82 27.27
C ASP A 190 -0.81 13.44 27.90
N GLY A 191 -0.62 14.74 27.69
CA GLY A 191 0.46 15.54 28.29
C GLY A 191 0.19 16.05 29.72
N ASP A 192 -1.06 16.00 30.19
CA ASP A 192 -1.52 16.43 31.52
C ASP A 192 -2.69 15.52 31.95
N SER A 193 -2.37 14.26 32.29
CA SER A 193 -3.34 13.17 32.42
C SER A 193 -4.43 13.37 33.47
N ASP A 194 -4.24 14.28 34.41
CA ASP A 194 -5.23 14.60 35.43
C ASP A 194 -5.83 16.02 35.30
N ALA A 195 -5.48 16.71 34.22
CA ALA A 195 -5.89 18.06 33.85
C ALA A 195 -5.84 19.04 35.02
N ASP A 196 -4.79 18.92 35.83
CA ASP A 196 -4.58 19.76 37.01
C ASP A 196 -3.78 21.03 36.71
N THR A 197 -3.38 21.21 35.44
CA THR A 197 -2.57 22.28 34.83
C THR A 197 -1.05 22.12 34.95
N VAL A 198 -0.57 21.05 35.56
CA VAL A 198 0.84 20.71 35.65
C VAL A 198 1.11 19.50 34.77
N ILE A 199 1.86 19.71 33.68
CA ILE A 199 2.22 18.65 32.75
C ILE A 199 2.86 17.45 33.45
N ASN A 200 2.61 16.26 32.90
CA ASN A 200 3.02 14.97 33.44
C ASN A 200 4.50 14.90 33.87
N GLU A 201 5.43 15.51 33.11
CA GLU A 201 6.85 15.48 33.45
C GLU A 201 7.24 16.32 34.67
N LEU A 202 6.39 17.29 35.05
CA LEU A 202 6.60 18.18 36.18
C LEU A 202 5.66 17.88 37.35
N ASP A 203 4.69 16.99 37.15
CA ASP A 203 3.72 16.63 38.16
C ASP A 203 4.24 15.53 39.08
N ALA A 204 4.18 15.80 40.38
CA ALA A 204 4.54 14.84 41.41
C ALA A 204 3.34 13.98 41.86
N CYS A 205 2.14 14.31 41.39
CA CYS A 205 0.86 13.86 41.88
C CYS A 205 -0.14 13.63 40.73
N ALA A 206 0.20 12.72 39.81
CA ALA A 206 -0.52 12.34 38.59
C ALA A 206 -1.94 11.73 38.76
N ASP A 207 -2.58 11.98 39.90
CA ASP A 207 -3.91 11.52 40.25
C ASP A 207 -4.73 12.62 40.97
N THR A 208 -4.45 13.88 40.64
CA THR A 208 -5.11 15.05 41.22
C THR A 208 -6.47 15.28 40.58
N PRO A 209 -7.58 15.23 41.35
CA PRO A 209 -8.89 15.46 40.77
C PRO A 209 -9.02 16.85 40.12
N VAL A 210 -9.56 16.85 38.90
CA VAL A 210 -9.84 18.06 38.10
C VAL A 210 -10.56 19.14 38.91
N GLY A 211 -10.10 20.37 38.77
CA GLY A 211 -10.72 21.56 39.36
C GLY A 211 -10.35 21.81 40.82
N LEU A 212 -9.44 21.03 41.40
CA LEU A 212 -8.82 21.35 42.69
C LEU A 212 -7.73 22.42 42.53
N LEU A 213 -7.44 23.13 43.62
CA LEU A 213 -6.24 23.96 43.69
C LEU A 213 -5.02 23.07 43.94
N VAL A 214 -4.00 23.26 43.11
CA VAL A 214 -2.78 22.46 43.12
C VAL A 214 -1.54 23.26 43.51
N SER A 215 -0.54 22.56 44.04
CA SER A 215 0.80 23.11 44.25
C SER A 215 1.52 23.32 42.91
N ALA A 216 2.74 23.87 42.94
CA ALA A 216 3.56 23.97 41.72
C ALA A 216 3.97 22.61 41.16
N GLU A 217 3.90 21.56 41.98
CA GLU A 217 4.16 20.16 41.64
C GLU A 217 2.87 19.35 41.43
N GLY A 218 1.74 19.98 41.06
CA GLY A 218 0.43 19.35 40.75
C GLY A 218 -0.36 18.81 41.96
N CYS A 219 0.28 18.57 43.10
CA CYS A 219 -0.44 18.01 44.24
C CYS A 219 -1.59 18.89 44.81
N SER A 220 -2.80 18.33 44.94
CA SER A 220 -3.84 18.91 45.81
C SER A 220 -3.34 19.07 47.24
N GLY A 221 -4.01 19.88 48.06
CA GLY A 221 -3.61 20.08 49.46
C GLY A 221 -3.49 18.79 50.29
N SER A 222 -4.27 17.75 49.97
CA SER A 222 -4.16 16.45 50.63
C SER A 222 -3.05 15.56 50.05
N GLN A 223 -2.82 15.61 48.73
CA GLN A 223 -1.71 14.91 48.08
C GLN A 223 -0.38 15.54 48.48
N TYR A 224 -0.29 16.87 48.55
CA TYR A 224 0.90 17.60 48.97
C TYR A 224 1.39 17.13 50.36
N VAL A 225 0.47 16.99 51.32
CA VAL A 225 0.82 16.49 52.66
C VAL A 225 1.30 15.04 52.62
N ARG A 226 0.71 14.19 51.77
CA ARG A 226 1.14 12.79 51.60
C ARG A 226 2.52 12.71 50.93
N TYR A 227 2.73 13.51 49.88
CA TYR A 227 3.98 13.62 49.14
C TYR A 227 5.14 14.06 50.05
N GLN A 228 4.94 15.09 50.88
CA GLN A 228 5.94 15.57 51.83
C GLN A 228 6.19 14.60 53.00
N CYS A 229 5.20 13.79 53.36
CA CYS A 229 5.23 12.96 54.56
C CYS A 229 4.72 11.54 54.30
N SER A 230 5.57 10.67 53.74
CA SER A 230 5.25 9.23 53.63
C SER A 230 5.38 8.53 55.00
N LYS A 231 4.35 7.76 55.37
CA LYS A 231 4.31 7.00 56.63
C LYS A 231 5.44 5.97 56.72
N GLU A 232 5.86 5.41 55.59
CA GLU A 232 6.91 4.39 55.49
C GLU A 232 8.30 4.94 55.86
N THR A 233 8.49 6.25 55.67
CA THR A 233 9.76 6.94 55.99
C THR A 233 9.99 7.10 57.49
N TYR A 234 8.94 7.03 58.32
CA TYR A 234 9.01 7.36 59.74
C TYR A 234 8.84 6.14 60.64
N VAL A 235 9.91 5.78 61.35
CA VAL A 235 9.90 4.70 62.36
C VAL A 235 9.16 5.11 63.63
N ILE A 236 9.16 6.41 63.97
CA ILE A 236 8.51 6.95 65.17
C ILE A 236 7.24 7.68 64.77
N HIS A 237 6.07 7.18 65.19
CA HIS A 237 4.76 7.75 64.88
C HIS A 237 4.67 9.26 65.20
N GLY A 238 5.20 9.69 66.34
CA GLY A 238 5.22 11.10 66.71
C GLY A 238 5.99 12.01 65.73
N HIS A 239 7.02 11.49 65.04
CA HIS A 239 7.74 12.23 64.02
C HIS A 239 6.92 12.33 62.72
N TYR A 240 6.23 11.26 62.32
CA TYR A 240 5.28 11.28 61.21
C TYR A 240 4.18 12.32 61.42
N VAL A 241 3.50 12.28 62.59
CA VAL A 241 2.45 13.25 62.94
C VAL A 241 2.99 14.68 62.94
N LYS A 242 4.22 14.88 63.41
CA LYS A 242 4.89 16.20 63.36
C LYS A 242 5.16 16.66 61.92
N CYS A 243 5.57 15.78 61.02
CA CYS A 243 5.71 16.09 59.59
C CYS A 243 4.37 16.52 59.00
N VAL A 244 3.35 15.66 59.13
CA VAL A 244 2.00 15.91 58.62
C VAL A 244 1.42 17.23 59.14
N THR A 245 1.65 17.53 60.41
CA THR A 245 1.19 18.80 61.01
C THR A 245 1.86 20.02 60.35
N HIS A 246 3.16 19.98 60.08
CA HIS A 246 3.85 21.08 59.40
C HIS A 246 3.42 21.21 57.94
N ALA A 247 3.45 20.11 57.17
CA ALA A 247 3.05 20.13 55.77
C ALA A 247 1.60 20.61 55.59
N ALA A 248 0.68 20.22 56.49
CA ALA A 248 -0.70 20.68 56.44
C ALA A 248 -0.88 22.16 56.85
N ILE A 249 0.04 22.72 57.65
CA ILE A 249 0.08 24.18 57.91
C ILE A 249 0.55 24.92 56.66
N GLU A 250 1.58 24.40 55.99
CA GLU A 250 2.13 24.97 54.75
C GLU A 250 1.09 24.93 53.63
N ALA A 251 0.39 23.81 53.44
CA ALA A 251 -0.70 23.70 52.48
C ALA A 251 -1.84 24.71 52.75
N VAL A 252 -2.17 25.02 54.01
CA VAL A 252 -3.12 26.10 54.33
C VAL A 252 -2.56 27.48 53.96
N ALA A 253 -1.26 27.70 54.17
CA ALA A 253 -0.60 28.97 53.82
C ALA A 253 -0.55 29.20 52.31
N MET A 254 -0.42 28.13 51.52
CA MET A 254 -0.51 28.15 50.05
C MET A 254 -1.96 28.22 49.54
N GLY A 255 -2.96 28.08 50.41
CA GLY A 255 -4.38 28.10 50.04
C GLY A 255 -4.93 26.76 49.52
N LEU A 256 -4.12 25.70 49.53
CA LEU A 256 -4.50 24.36 49.06
C LEU A 256 -5.44 23.62 50.03
N LEU A 257 -5.45 24.02 51.31
CA LEU A 257 -6.33 23.45 52.34
C LEU A 257 -7.05 24.55 53.12
N SER A 258 -8.27 24.24 53.56
CA SER A 258 -8.91 24.97 54.65
C SER A 258 -8.37 24.53 56.01
N ASN A 259 -8.59 25.37 57.03
CA ASN A 259 -8.27 25.00 58.42
C ASN A 259 -9.05 23.78 58.93
N ILE A 260 -10.24 23.52 58.37
CA ILE A 260 -11.07 22.36 58.72
C ILE A 260 -10.42 21.08 58.17
N GLU A 261 -10.00 21.09 56.90
CA GLU A 261 -9.36 19.96 56.25
C GLU A 261 -8.00 19.64 56.87
N LYS A 262 -7.18 20.66 57.15
CA LYS A 262 -5.95 20.50 57.96
C LYS A 262 -6.24 19.77 59.26
N GLY A 263 -7.25 20.21 60.00
CA GLY A 263 -7.65 19.59 61.26
C GLY A 263 -8.06 18.11 61.09
N ARG A 264 -8.73 17.76 60.00
CA ARG A 264 -9.09 16.37 59.68
C ARG A 264 -7.84 15.53 59.40
N ILE A 265 -6.96 15.99 58.51
CA ILE A 265 -5.73 15.27 58.10
C ILE A 265 -4.83 15.00 59.31
N VAL A 266 -4.57 16.01 60.14
CA VAL A 266 -3.72 15.86 61.34
C VAL A 266 -4.33 14.90 62.36
N ARG A 267 -5.66 14.93 62.56
CA ARG A 267 -6.34 13.99 63.46
C ARG A 267 -6.27 12.55 62.96
N GLU A 268 -6.43 12.33 61.65
CA GLU A 268 -6.31 10.98 61.07
C GLU A 268 -4.87 10.46 61.19
N ALA A 269 -3.87 11.30 60.94
CA ALA A 269 -2.47 10.90 61.10
C ALA A 269 -2.08 10.56 62.55
N ALA A 270 -2.76 11.14 63.54
CA ALA A 270 -2.48 10.91 64.95
C ALA A 270 -3.07 9.59 65.50
N LYS A 271 -3.97 8.93 64.76
CA LYS A 271 -4.51 7.61 65.12
C LYS A 271 -3.46 6.51 64.91
#